data_AF-A0A496L3Y2-F1
#
_entry.id   AF-A0A496L3Y2-F1
#
_cell.length_a   1.000
_cell.length_b   1.000
_cell.length_c   1.000
_cell.angle_alpha   90.00
_cell.angle_beta   90.00
_cell.angle_gamma   90.00
#
_symmetry.space_group_name_H-M   'P 1'
#
loop_
_entity.id
_entity.type
_entity.pdbx_description
1 polymer ?
#
loop_
_entity_poly.entity_id
_entity_poly.type
_entity_poly.pdbx_seq_one_letter_code
_entity_poly.pdbx_strand_id
1 'polypeptide(L)'
;MKRIAIVAGGDSSECEVSLRSADGIMSFIPDDYEKYIVTIIGRKWEVHLPDDRRAPIDKNDFSFVADGKKFTFDFAYITIHGTPGENGILQGYFDLIGMPFSCCDVLASALTFNKYVCNCFLKNFDINVAESVLLRTNQMVDNESVVHKLGLPLFVKPAAGGS
;
A
#
# COMPACT_ATOMS: atom_id res chain seq x y z
N MET A 1 -27.05 6.07 1.26
CA MET A 1 -25.89 6.42 0.42
C MET A 1 -24.72 5.60 0.92
N LYS A 2 -23.93 4.97 0.04
CA LYS A 2 -22.74 4.24 0.50
C LYS A 2 -21.63 5.24 0.78
N ARG A 3 -20.85 4.99 1.84
CA ARG A 3 -19.73 5.84 2.26
C ARG A 3 -18.39 5.22 1.87
N ILE A 4 -17.58 5.94 1.12
CA ILE A 4 -16.28 5.50 0.60
C ILE A 4 -15.17 6.24 1.34
N ALA A 5 -14.23 5.49 1.90
CA ALA A 5 -12.97 6.01 2.39
C ALA A 5 -11.92 5.96 1.27
N ILE A 6 -11.43 7.10 0.82
CA ILE A 6 -10.26 7.21 -0.06
C ILE A 6 -9.03 7.27 0.85
N VAL A 7 -8.34 6.15 0.99
CA VAL A 7 -7.27 5.94 1.96
C VAL A 7 -5.93 6.34 1.36
N ALA A 8 -5.31 7.37 1.93
CA ALA A 8 -4.12 8.05 1.41
C ALA A 8 -3.03 8.22 2.49
N GLY A 9 -1.89 8.76 2.10
CA GLY A 9 -0.70 8.90 2.94
C GLY A 9 0.27 7.74 2.73
N GLY A 10 0.69 7.09 3.82
CA GLY A 10 1.74 6.07 3.84
C GLY A 10 3.02 6.55 4.52
N ASP A 11 3.90 5.59 4.81
CA ASP A 11 5.18 5.81 5.50
C ASP A 11 6.38 5.78 4.53
N SER A 12 6.10 5.76 3.23
CA SER A 12 7.10 5.76 2.16
C SER A 12 7.45 7.19 1.73
N SER A 13 8.49 7.31 0.90
CA SER A 13 8.83 8.55 0.17
C SER A 13 7.73 8.97 -0.84
N GLU A 14 6.72 8.14 -1.06
CA GLU A 14 5.65 8.34 -2.04
C GLU A 14 4.36 8.90 -1.41
N CYS A 15 4.42 9.33 -0.14
CA CYS A 15 3.27 9.90 0.58
C CYS A 15 2.61 11.07 -0.18
N GLU A 16 3.40 11.98 -0.77
CA GLU A 16 2.86 13.08 -1.58
C GLU A 16 2.14 12.59 -2.85
N VAL A 17 2.66 11.53 -3.49
CA VAL A 17 2.05 10.94 -4.69
C VAL A 17 0.72 10.29 -4.34
N SER A 18 0.66 9.61 -3.19
CA SER A 18 -0.55 9.01 -2.64
C SER A 18 -1.64 10.05 -2.34
N LEU A 19 -1.28 11.20 -1.76
CA LEU A 19 -2.21 12.30 -1.50
C LEU A 19 -2.78 12.90 -2.81
N ARG A 20 -1.94 13.15 -3.81
CA ARG A 20 -2.40 13.64 -5.12
C ARG A 20 -3.31 12.63 -5.83
N SER A 21 -3.01 11.34 -5.68
CA SER A 21 -3.86 10.28 -6.22
C SER A 21 -5.24 10.27 -5.56
N ALA A 22 -5.30 10.51 -4.25
CA ALA A 22 -6.56 10.63 -3.52
C ALA A 22 -7.42 11.81 -4.00
N ASP A 23 -6.81 12.98 -4.24
CA ASP A 23 -7.51 14.14 -4.81
C ASP A 23 -8.07 13.82 -6.20
N GLY A 24 -7.30 13.10 -7.03
CA GLY A 24 -7.76 12.60 -8.33
C GLY A 24 -8.99 11.69 -8.18
N ILE A 25 -8.91 10.67 -7.33
CA ILE A 25 -10.04 9.74 -7.08
C ILE A 25 -11.28 10.48 -6.54
N MET A 26 -11.10 11.46 -5.65
CA MET A 26 -12.19 12.28 -5.12
C MET A 26 -12.99 12.98 -6.23
N SER A 27 -12.30 13.40 -7.30
CA SER A 27 -12.92 14.03 -8.47
C SER A 27 -13.65 13.06 -9.41
N PHE A 28 -13.30 11.77 -9.39
CA PHE A 28 -13.89 10.75 -10.26
C PHE A 28 -15.00 9.93 -9.61
N ILE A 29 -15.02 9.81 -8.28
CA ILE A 29 -16.10 9.10 -7.58
C ILE A 29 -17.42 9.87 -7.77
N PRO A 30 -18.48 9.22 -8.28
CA PRO A 30 -19.76 9.87 -8.51
C PRO A 30 -20.38 10.44 -7.23
N ASP A 31 -21.20 11.49 -7.39
CA ASP A 31 -21.79 12.22 -6.27
C ASP A 31 -22.94 11.47 -5.57
N ASP A 32 -23.33 10.28 -6.05
CA ASP A 32 -24.26 9.38 -5.35
C ASP A 32 -23.56 8.53 -4.25
N TYR A 33 -22.25 8.70 -4.08
CA TYR A 33 -21.48 8.22 -2.94
C TYR A 33 -21.10 9.34 -1.98
N GLU A 34 -21.09 9.01 -0.69
CA GLU A 34 -20.53 9.89 0.33
C GLU A 34 -19.03 9.59 0.45
N LYS A 35 -18.17 10.52 0.06
CA LYS A 35 -16.73 10.30 -0.11
C LYS A 35 -15.90 11.11 0.88
N TYR A 36 -14.91 10.46 1.47
CA TYR A 36 -13.99 11.07 2.43
C TYR A 36 -12.55 10.69 2.13
N ILE A 37 -11.63 11.63 2.28
CA ILE A 37 -10.20 11.31 2.34
C ILE A 37 -9.87 10.87 3.77
N VAL A 38 -9.22 9.72 3.89
CA VAL A 38 -8.68 9.20 5.14
C VAL A 38 -7.17 9.10 5.02
N THR A 39 -6.42 9.86 5.81
CA THR A 39 -4.95 9.82 5.83
C THR A 39 -4.45 8.86 6.89
N ILE A 40 -3.56 7.95 6.50
CA ILE A 40 -2.82 7.04 7.38
C ILE A 40 -1.33 7.40 7.30
N ILE A 41 -0.79 8.00 8.36
CA ILE A 41 0.63 8.35 8.45
C ILE A 41 1.16 7.90 9.82
N GLY A 42 2.03 6.89 9.80
CA GLY A 42 2.48 6.16 10.97
C GLY A 42 1.32 5.68 11.83
N ARG A 43 1.27 6.16 13.07
CA ARG A 43 0.20 5.81 14.01
C ARG A 43 -1.03 6.70 13.90
N LYS A 44 -0.96 7.81 13.16
CA LYS A 44 -1.98 8.84 13.08
C LYS A 44 -2.91 8.56 11.89
N TRP A 45 -4.17 8.24 12.20
CA TRP A 45 -5.19 7.87 11.22
C TRP A 45 -6.34 8.85 11.38
N GLU A 46 -6.64 9.62 10.34
CA GLU A 46 -7.60 10.72 10.40
C GLU A 46 -8.46 10.76 9.13
N VAL A 47 -9.75 11.07 9.30
CA VAL A 47 -10.64 11.45 8.21
C VAL A 47 -10.65 12.98 8.05
N HIS A 48 -10.68 13.45 6.80
CA HIS A 48 -10.87 14.86 6.47
C HIS A 48 -12.36 15.16 6.34
N LEU A 49 -12.86 16.09 7.15
CA LEU A 49 -14.26 16.50 7.14
C LEU A 49 -14.48 17.68 6.16
N PRO A 50 -15.72 17.90 5.67
CA PRO A 50 -16.01 18.96 4.69
C PRO A 50 -15.75 20.39 5.16
N ASP A 51 -15.63 20.60 6.47
CA ASP A 51 -15.40 21.90 7.12
C ASP A 51 -13.92 22.10 7.52
N ASP A 52 -13.01 21.42 6.81
CA ASP A 52 -11.57 21.38 7.05
C ASP A 52 -11.14 20.81 8.42
N ARG A 53 -12.08 20.34 9.24
CA ARG A 53 -11.74 19.61 10.47
C ARG A 53 -11.21 18.22 10.14
N ARG A 54 -10.53 17.64 11.12
CA ARG A 54 -10.08 16.25 11.10
C ARG A 54 -10.65 15.53 12.29
N ALA A 55 -11.05 14.28 12.08
CA ALA A 55 -11.47 13.39 13.15
C ALA A 55 -10.59 12.13 13.17
N PRO A 56 -10.25 11.59 14.34
CA PRO A 56 -9.49 10.35 14.42
C PRO A 56 -10.33 9.17 13.92
N ILE A 57 -9.66 8.22 13.26
CA ILE A 57 -10.24 6.91 12.92
C ILE A 57 -10.16 5.99 14.14
N ASP A 58 -11.29 5.37 14.48
CA ASP A 58 -11.32 4.22 15.37
C ASP A 58 -10.79 3.00 14.62
N LYS A 59 -9.67 2.44 15.08
CA LYS A 59 -9.00 1.32 14.41
C LYS A 59 -9.70 -0.02 14.63
N ASN A 60 -10.67 -0.12 15.54
CA ASN A 60 -11.38 -1.37 15.77
C ASN A 60 -12.33 -1.72 14.61
N ASP A 61 -12.88 -0.72 13.94
CA ASP A 61 -13.86 -0.89 12.85
C ASP A 61 -13.74 0.14 11.72
N PHE A 62 -12.64 0.88 11.71
CA PHE A 62 -12.32 1.93 10.74
C PHE A 62 -13.35 3.07 10.67
N SER A 63 -14.13 3.28 11.74
CA SER A 63 -15.13 4.36 11.82
C SER A 63 -14.54 5.69 12.29
N PHE A 64 -15.35 6.74 12.31
CA PHE A 64 -15.03 8.00 12.97
C PHE A 64 -16.24 8.60 13.69
N VAL A 65 -16.00 9.57 14.56
CA VAL A 65 -17.06 10.34 15.23
C VAL A 65 -16.98 11.79 14.82
N ALA A 66 -18.10 12.34 14.35
CA ALA A 66 -18.28 13.77 14.09
C ALA A 66 -19.58 14.24 14.71
N ASP A 67 -19.53 15.37 15.42
CA ASP A 67 -20.70 16.02 16.04
C ASP A 67 -21.54 15.06 16.90
N GLY A 68 -20.86 14.20 17.67
CA GLY A 68 -21.47 13.23 18.58
C GLY A 68 -22.07 11.99 17.91
N LYS A 69 -21.90 11.82 16.59
CA LYS A 69 -22.42 10.67 15.84
C LYS A 69 -21.27 9.85 15.27
N LYS A 70 -21.43 8.52 15.30
CA LYS A 70 -20.49 7.56 14.72
C LYS A 70 -20.84 7.30 13.25
N PHE A 71 -19.83 7.28 12.40
CA PHE A 71 -19.94 7.05 10.97
C PHE A 71 -19.02 5.90 10.55
N THR A 72 -19.54 4.96 9.78
CA THR A 72 -18.80 3.81 9.22
C THR A 72 -18.63 3.99 7.72
N PHE A 73 -17.60 3.33 7.17
CA PHE A 73 -17.42 3.23 5.72
C PHE A 73 -17.99 1.89 5.22
N ASP A 74 -18.43 1.88 3.96
CA ASP A 74 -18.89 0.69 3.26
C ASP A 74 -17.78 0.09 2.37
N PHE A 75 -16.74 0.89 2.05
CA PHE A 75 -15.65 0.49 1.18
C PHE A 75 -14.42 1.39 1.38
N ALA A 76 -13.23 0.82 1.29
CA ALA A 76 -11.95 1.52 1.32
C ALA A 76 -11.26 1.50 -0.06
N TYR A 77 -11.17 2.65 -0.71
CA TYR A 77 -10.37 2.84 -1.92
C TYR A 77 -8.94 3.22 -1.54
N ILE A 78 -7.97 2.33 -1.74
CA ILE A 78 -6.59 2.53 -1.27
C ILE A 78 -5.76 3.21 -2.37
N THR A 79 -5.14 4.35 -2.04
CA THR A 79 -4.21 5.09 -2.90
C THR A 79 -2.80 5.19 -2.30
N ILE A 80 -2.53 4.48 -1.19
CA ILE A 80 -1.21 4.45 -0.56
C ILE A 80 -0.23 3.65 -1.41
N HIS A 81 0.86 4.28 -1.82
CA HIS A 81 2.01 3.64 -2.45
C HIS A 81 3.05 3.20 -1.41
N GLY A 82 3.65 2.03 -1.61
CA GLY A 82 4.57 1.42 -0.67
C GLY A 82 3.87 0.91 0.60
N THR A 83 4.55 1.05 1.73
CA THR A 83 4.04 0.60 3.04
C THR A 83 3.08 1.65 3.63
N PRO A 84 1.90 1.26 4.17
CA PRO A 84 1.35 -0.10 4.26
C PRO A 84 0.39 -0.51 3.11
N GLY A 85 0.25 0.30 2.07
CA GLY A 85 -0.78 0.15 1.04
C GLY A 85 -0.56 -0.97 0.03
N GLU A 86 0.68 -1.40 -0.21
CA GLU A 86 1.00 -2.34 -1.29
C GLU A 86 1.67 -3.63 -0.79
N ASN A 87 1.96 -3.73 0.51
CA ASN A 87 2.75 -4.82 1.08
C ASN A 87 1.92 -5.87 1.85
N GLY A 88 0.59 -5.78 1.78
CA GLY A 88 -0.34 -6.72 2.44
C GLY A 88 -0.73 -6.34 3.87
N ILE A 89 -0.07 -5.36 4.51
CA ILE A 89 -0.36 -4.98 5.90
C ILE A 89 -1.76 -4.35 6.01
N LEU A 90 -2.05 -3.36 5.17
CA LEU A 90 -3.34 -2.67 5.23
C LEU A 90 -4.49 -3.56 4.74
N GLN A 91 -4.21 -4.42 3.74
CA GLN A 91 -5.15 -5.44 3.27
C GLN A 91 -5.54 -6.38 4.42
N GLY A 92 -4.56 -6.89 5.17
CA GLY A 92 -4.81 -7.80 6.28
C GLY A 92 -5.60 -7.12 7.41
N TYR A 93 -5.35 -5.83 7.65
CA TYR A 93 -6.18 -5.04 8.56
C TYR A 93 -7.64 -4.98 8.09
N PHE A 94 -7.89 -4.67 6.82
CA PHE A 94 -9.26 -4.59 6.29
C PHE A 94 -9.97 -5.95 6.24
N ASP A 95 -9.26 -7.03 5.91
CA ASP A 95 -9.80 -8.39 5.98
C ASP A 95 -10.25 -8.75 7.41
N LEU A 96 -9.44 -8.40 8.43
CA LEU A 96 -9.76 -8.70 9.84
C LEU A 96 -11.04 -8.00 10.33
N ILE A 97 -11.30 -6.78 9.86
CA ILE A 97 -12.50 -6.02 10.25
C ILE A 97 -13.66 -6.19 9.25
N GLY A 98 -13.48 -6.98 8.19
CA GLY A 98 -14.49 -7.23 7.17
C GLY A 98 -14.82 -6.02 6.27
N MET A 99 -13.88 -5.07 6.11
CA MET A 99 -14.05 -3.90 5.26
C MET A 99 -13.67 -4.23 3.81
N PRO A 100 -14.58 -4.11 2.83
CA PRO A 100 -14.23 -4.28 1.42
C PRO A 100 -13.27 -3.19 0.93
N PHE A 101 -12.34 -3.53 0.03
CA PHE A 101 -11.34 -2.58 -0.49
C PHE A 101 -10.98 -2.78 -1.97
N SER A 102 -10.31 -1.80 -2.59
CA SER A 102 -10.08 -1.70 -4.06
C SER A 102 -8.87 -2.45 -4.63
N CYS A 103 -8.14 -3.19 -3.82
CA CYS A 103 -6.85 -3.80 -4.20
C CYS A 103 -6.88 -5.33 -4.11
N CYS A 104 -5.77 -5.98 -4.46
CA CYS A 104 -5.61 -7.42 -4.28
C CYS A 104 -5.46 -7.80 -2.80
N ASP A 105 -5.63 -9.09 -2.51
CA ASP A 105 -5.54 -9.63 -1.16
C ASP A 105 -4.13 -9.55 -0.55
N VAL A 106 -4.01 -10.00 0.71
CA VAL A 106 -2.74 -10.01 1.47
C VAL A 106 -1.64 -10.79 0.75
N LEU A 107 -1.94 -11.97 0.21
CA LEU A 107 -0.94 -12.85 -0.39
C LEU A 107 -0.40 -12.23 -1.68
N ALA A 108 -1.29 -11.80 -2.57
CA ALA A 108 -0.93 -11.15 -3.82
C ALA A 108 -0.14 -9.87 -3.57
N SER A 109 -0.59 -9.03 -2.63
CA SER A 109 0.11 -7.79 -2.26
C SER A 109 1.52 -8.08 -1.75
N ALA A 110 1.65 -8.93 -0.72
CA ALA A 110 2.95 -9.25 -0.12
C ALA A 110 3.92 -9.93 -1.10
N LEU A 111 3.41 -10.83 -1.95
CA LEU A 111 4.21 -11.54 -2.96
C LEU A 111 4.77 -10.58 -3.99
N THR A 112 3.90 -9.75 -4.58
CA THR A 112 4.27 -8.82 -5.66
C THR A 112 5.13 -7.65 -5.19
N PHE A 113 4.98 -7.24 -3.93
CA PHE A 113 5.77 -6.15 -3.35
C PHE A 113 7.26 -6.51 -3.18
N ASN A 114 7.56 -7.79 -2.92
CA ASN A 114 8.93 -8.28 -2.81
C ASN A 114 9.41 -8.86 -4.15
N LYS A 115 10.23 -8.08 -4.88
CA LYS A 115 10.74 -8.40 -6.21
C LYS A 115 11.51 -9.73 -6.25
N TYR A 116 12.28 -10.04 -5.21
CA TYR A 116 13.03 -11.30 -5.16
C TYR A 116 12.09 -12.50 -4.99
N VAL A 117 11.16 -12.41 -4.03
CA VAL A 117 10.20 -13.49 -3.76
C VAL A 117 9.26 -13.69 -4.94
N CYS A 118 8.76 -12.60 -5.53
CA CYS A 118 7.96 -12.62 -6.76
C CYS A 118 8.69 -13.35 -7.89
N ASN A 119 9.94 -12.97 -8.20
CA ASN A 119 10.71 -13.64 -9.24
C ASN A 119 10.96 -15.11 -8.93
N CYS A 120 11.27 -15.48 -7.68
CA CYS A 120 11.41 -16.88 -7.28
C CYS A 120 10.11 -17.67 -7.50
N PHE A 121 8.95 -17.09 -7.17
CA PHE A 121 7.66 -17.72 -7.41
C PHE A 121 7.42 -17.92 -8.91
N LEU A 122 7.59 -16.87 -9.72
CA LEU A 122 7.38 -16.90 -11.18
C LEU A 122 8.28 -17.93 -11.89
N LYS A 123 9.53 -18.12 -11.44
CA LYS A 123 10.44 -19.15 -12.00
C LYS A 123 9.86 -20.57 -11.93
N ASN A 124 9.03 -20.88 -10.93
CA ASN A 124 8.41 -22.20 -10.80
C ASN A 124 7.30 -22.45 -11.84
N PHE A 125 6.90 -21.41 -12.58
CA PHE A 125 5.90 -21.47 -13.63
C PHE A 125 6.51 -21.23 -15.03
N ASP A 126 7.82 -21.46 -15.17
CA ASP A 126 8.57 -21.27 -16.42
C ASP A 126 8.48 -19.85 -17.00
N ILE A 127 8.21 -18.85 -16.15
CA ILE A 127 8.21 -17.44 -16.54
C ILE A 127 9.64 -16.91 -16.56
N ASN A 128 10.03 -16.34 -17.70
CA ASN A 128 11.33 -15.70 -17.86
C ASN A 128 11.46 -14.48 -16.95
N VAL A 129 12.37 -14.57 -15.97
CA VAL A 129 12.74 -13.46 -15.09
C VAL A 129 14.26 -13.30 -15.10
N ALA A 130 14.73 -12.08 -14.81
CA ALA A 130 16.17 -11.82 -14.74
C ALA A 130 16.84 -12.63 -13.63
N GLU A 131 18.01 -13.21 -13.92
CA GLU A 131 18.86 -13.82 -12.91
C GLU A 131 19.30 -12.78 -11.88
N SER A 132 19.31 -13.18 -10.61
CA SER A 132 19.59 -12.26 -9.51
C SER A 132 20.18 -12.98 -8.32
N VAL A 133 20.88 -12.21 -7.48
CA VAL A 133 21.37 -12.63 -6.17
C VAL A 133 20.72 -11.77 -5.09
N LEU A 134 20.27 -12.38 -4.00
CA LEU A 134 19.76 -11.65 -2.84
C LEU A 134 20.92 -11.28 -1.93
N LEU A 135 21.05 -10.00 -1.63
CA LEU A 135 22.01 -9.48 -0.66
C LEU A 135 21.26 -9.13 0.64
N ARG A 136 21.79 -9.57 1.77
CA ARG A 136 21.28 -9.24 3.11
C ARG A 136 22.22 -8.28 3.82
N THR A 137 21.69 -7.51 4.76
CA THR A 137 22.49 -6.66 5.64
C THR A 137 23.57 -7.50 6.33
N ASN A 138 24.81 -7.01 6.34
CA ASN A 138 25.99 -7.68 6.90
C ASN A 138 26.40 -8.99 6.21
N GLN A 139 25.82 -9.32 5.05
CA GLN A 139 26.33 -10.41 4.23
C GLN A 139 27.60 -9.94 3.51
N MET A 140 28.70 -10.66 3.69
CA MET A 140 29.88 -10.47 2.85
C MET A 140 29.59 -10.99 1.44
N VAL A 141 29.95 -10.19 0.44
CA VAL A 141 29.71 -10.49 -0.97
C VAL A 141 31.04 -10.43 -1.71
N ASP A 142 31.36 -11.49 -2.44
CA ASP A 142 32.48 -11.49 -3.37
C ASP A 142 32.01 -10.94 -4.73
N ASN A 143 32.60 -9.82 -5.14
CA ASN A 143 32.24 -9.14 -6.38
C ASN A 143 32.56 -10.00 -7.62
N GLU A 144 33.66 -10.75 -7.60
CA GLU A 144 34.07 -11.58 -8.75
C GLU A 144 33.07 -12.70 -8.98
N SER A 145 32.66 -13.40 -7.91
CA SER A 145 31.61 -14.42 -7.97
C SER A 145 30.27 -13.87 -8.49
N VAL A 146 29.88 -12.65 -8.09
CA VAL A 146 28.65 -12.02 -8.58
C VAL A 146 28.74 -11.71 -10.07
N VAL A 147 29.85 -11.12 -10.53
CA VAL A 147 30.07 -10.79 -11.95
C VAL A 147 30.15 -12.06 -12.80
N HIS A 148 30.84 -13.10 -12.33
CA HIS A 148 30.93 -14.38 -13.03
C HIS A 148 29.54 -15.03 -13.20
N LYS A 149 28.66 -14.90 -12.20
CA LYS A 149 27.30 -15.47 -12.24
C LYS A 149 26.32 -14.66 -13.09
N LEU A 150 26.36 -13.32 -13.00
CA LEU A 150 25.31 -12.45 -13.56
C LEU A 150 25.75 -11.65 -14.79
N GLY A 151 27.06 -11.51 -15.04
CA GLY A 151 27.60 -10.67 -16.10
C GLY A 151 27.53 -9.16 -15.78
N LEU A 152 27.97 -8.34 -16.74
CA LEU A 152 27.86 -6.87 -16.70
C LEU A 152 27.09 -6.37 -17.93
N PRO A 153 26.34 -5.24 -17.81
CA PRO A 153 26.13 -4.42 -16.62
C PRO A 153 25.16 -5.03 -15.60
N LEU A 154 25.19 -4.53 -14.35
CA LEU A 154 24.33 -4.96 -13.25
C LEU A 154 23.42 -3.83 -12.75
N PHE A 155 22.23 -4.21 -12.27
CA PHE A 155 21.31 -3.32 -11.56
C PHE A 155 21.21 -3.76 -10.09
N VAL A 156 21.45 -2.82 -9.17
CA VAL A 156 21.27 -3.02 -7.73
C VAL A 156 20.01 -2.29 -7.29
N LYS A 157 19.09 -3.00 -6.62
CA LYS A 157 17.82 -2.42 -6.16
C LYS A 157 17.35 -3.06 -4.86
N PRO A 158 16.58 -2.35 -4.02
CA PRO A 158 15.88 -2.95 -2.89
C PRO A 158 14.94 -4.08 -3.33
N ALA A 159 14.84 -5.14 -2.52
CA ALA A 159 13.92 -6.24 -2.78
C ALA A 159 12.46 -5.85 -2.50
N ALA A 160 12.21 -5.15 -1.40
CA ALA A 160 10.92 -4.61 -1.02
C ALA A 160 10.96 -3.07 -1.08
N GLY A 161 9.88 -2.46 -1.58
CA GLY A 161 9.81 -1.04 -1.90
C GLY A 161 10.05 -0.76 -3.39
N GLY A 162 9.82 0.47 -3.80
CA GLY A 162 10.00 0.93 -5.17
C GLY A 162 10.07 2.45 -5.24
N SER A 163 10.75 2.91 -6.30
CA SER A 163 10.65 4.22 -6.94
C SER A 163 11.32 4.10 -8.29
#